data_AF-A0A924FIF5-F1
#
_entry.id   AF-A0A924FIF5-F1
#
_cell.length_a   1.000
_cell.length_b   1.000
_cell.length_c   1.000
_cell.angle_alpha   90.00
_cell.angle_beta   90.00
_cell.angle_gamma   90.00
#
_symmetry.space_group_name_H-M   'P 1'
#
loop_
_entity.id
_entity.type
_entity.pdbx_description
1 polymer ?
#
loop_
_entity_poly.entity_id
_entity_poly.type
_entity_poly.pdbx_seq_one_letter_code
_entity_poly.pdbx_strand_id
1 'polypeptide(L)'
;MAERYANQLSYGANNLVVALSATEVAKIFRGDTRSDIGSEAEKLKVANRVNDLLARFVRLDYDDKHEWDMLIMERLYPLDFRSLEVEKRELLLDVFTDELRQLHRDIQRPSGQPGERYDNVFLTDGGLRLIDVGISALRAQVGDKLFSKYVEIEERERAEFSNYFLSR
;
A
#
# COMPACT_ATOMS: atom_id res chain seq x y z
N MET A 1 -11.07 -23.46 11.85
CA MET A 1 -11.52 -22.10 11.45
C MET A 1 -10.37 -21.15 11.74
N ALA A 2 -10.01 -20.27 10.81
CA ALA A 2 -8.98 -19.26 11.07
C ALA A 2 -9.44 -18.35 12.22
N GLU A 3 -8.56 -18.06 13.17
CA GLU A 3 -8.81 -17.14 14.28
C GLU A 3 -9.17 -15.76 13.72
N ARG A 4 -10.33 -15.23 14.12
CA ARG A 4 -10.80 -13.89 13.72
C ARG A 4 -10.63 -12.94 14.88
N TYR A 5 -9.91 -11.85 14.68
CA TYR A 5 -9.75 -10.80 15.68
C TYR A 5 -10.83 -9.73 15.48
N ALA A 6 -11.40 -9.22 16.57
CA ALA A 6 -12.51 -8.26 16.51
C ALA A 6 -12.16 -6.96 15.77
N ASN A 7 -10.87 -6.60 15.75
CA ASN A 7 -10.30 -5.42 15.11
C ASN A 7 -9.55 -5.73 13.81
N GLN A 8 -9.74 -6.92 13.22
CA GLN A 8 -9.10 -7.32 11.97
C GLN A 8 -9.63 -6.52 10.78
N LEU A 9 -8.71 -6.01 9.96
CA LEU A 9 -9.02 -5.22 8.75
C LEU A 9 -8.75 -5.98 7.45
N SER A 10 -7.77 -6.89 7.43
CA SER A 10 -7.43 -7.66 6.22
C SER A 10 -7.98 -9.09 6.27
N TYR A 11 -8.39 -9.59 5.11
CA TYR A 11 -8.72 -11.00 4.90
C TYR A 11 -7.89 -11.51 3.71
N GLY A 12 -6.91 -12.39 3.96
CA GLY A 12 -6.05 -12.90 2.90
C GLY A 12 -4.97 -13.85 3.42
N ALA A 13 -4.28 -14.51 2.49
CA ALA A 13 -3.16 -15.42 2.78
C ALA A 13 -1.86 -14.71 3.22
N ASN A 14 -1.85 -13.38 3.17
CA ASN A 14 -0.71 -12.55 3.59
C ASN A 14 -0.79 -12.21 5.09
N ASN A 15 0.10 -11.32 5.54
CA ASN A 15 0.15 -10.79 6.90
C ASN A 15 -1.20 -10.21 7.37
N LEU A 16 -1.55 -10.54 8.60
CA LEU A 16 -2.74 -10.04 9.29
C LEU A 16 -2.60 -8.54 9.55
N VAL A 17 -3.62 -7.74 9.24
CA VAL A 17 -3.68 -6.32 9.56
C VAL A 17 -4.79 -6.08 10.57
N VAL A 18 -4.47 -5.44 11.69
CA VAL A 18 -5.41 -5.12 12.77
C VAL A 18 -5.41 -3.62 13.08
N ALA A 19 -6.57 -3.08 13.44
CA ALA A 19 -6.67 -1.72 13.95
C ALA A 19 -6.19 -1.67 15.42
N LEU A 20 -5.22 -0.82 15.71
CA LEU A 20 -4.78 -0.56 17.10
C LEU A 20 -5.56 0.60 17.72
N SER A 21 -5.85 1.62 16.93
CA SER A 21 -6.57 2.81 17.37
C SER A 21 -7.36 3.43 16.21
N ALA A 22 -7.91 4.63 16.44
CA ALA A 22 -8.52 5.42 15.37
C ALA A 22 -7.49 5.88 14.32
N THR A 23 -6.21 5.97 14.68
CA THR A 23 -5.15 6.56 13.84
C THR A 23 -4.06 5.56 13.45
N GLU A 24 -4.00 4.37 14.06
CA GLU A 24 -2.94 3.38 13.83
C GLU A 24 -3.48 2.00 13.48
N VAL A 25 -2.76 1.32 12.59
CA VAL A 25 -2.92 -0.12 12.27
C VAL A 25 -1.59 -0.84 12.44
N ALA A 26 -1.66 -2.13 12.75
CA ALA A 26 -0.52 -3.02 12.78
C ALA A 26 -0.62 -4.07 11.68
N LYS A 27 0.41 -4.17 10.83
CA LYS A 27 0.64 -5.35 9.98
C LYS A 27 1.51 -6.32 10.77
N ILE A 28 0.98 -7.51 11.00
CA ILE A 28 1.55 -8.53 11.88
C ILE A 28 2.37 -9.51 11.05
N PHE A 29 3.61 -9.74 11.49
CA PHE A 29 4.53 -10.70 10.90
C PHE A 29 4.73 -11.86 11.90
N ARG A 30 4.60 -13.10 11.42
CA ARG A 30 4.64 -14.31 12.24
C ARG A 30 5.78 -15.23 11.77
N GLY A 31 6.57 -15.75 12.71
CA GLY A 31 7.67 -16.67 12.40
C GLY A 31 8.98 -15.93 12.12
N ASP A 32 9.86 -16.50 11.28
CA ASP A 32 11.14 -15.86 10.93
C ASP A 32 10.95 -14.84 9.79
N THR A 33 10.47 -13.67 10.17
CA THR A 33 10.10 -12.58 9.24
C THR A 33 10.92 -11.32 9.45
N ARG A 34 12.03 -11.40 10.19
CA ARG A 34 12.86 -10.25 10.56
C ARG A 34 13.40 -9.49 9.33
N SER A 35 13.76 -10.23 8.27
CA SER A 35 14.16 -9.63 6.99
C SER A 35 13.02 -8.89 6.32
N ASP A 36 11.82 -9.43 6.41
CA ASP A 36 10.65 -8.97 5.64
C ASP A 36 10.09 -7.70 6.26
N ILE A 37 9.91 -7.67 7.58
CA ILE A 37 9.44 -6.49 8.30
C ILE A 37 10.42 -5.32 8.18
N GLY A 38 11.74 -5.61 8.26
CA GLY A 38 12.77 -4.59 8.10
C GLY A 38 12.79 -4.02 6.68
N SER A 39 12.72 -4.88 5.67
CA SER A 39 12.65 -4.47 4.26
C SER A 39 11.41 -3.63 3.97
N GLU A 40 10.25 -4.03 4.49
CA GLU A 40 9.00 -3.31 4.28
C GLU A 40 9.02 -1.93 4.98
N ALA A 41 9.52 -1.87 6.22
CA ALA A 41 9.67 -0.62 6.95
C ALA A 41 10.62 0.36 6.24
N GLU A 42 11.76 -0.11 5.73
CA GLU A 42 12.70 0.76 5.01
C GLU A 42 12.11 1.29 3.70
N LYS A 43 11.39 0.46 2.93
CA LYS A 43 10.68 0.90 1.73
C LYS A 43 9.64 1.98 2.04
N LEU A 44 8.86 1.81 3.11
CA LEU A 44 7.90 2.82 3.56
C LEU A 44 8.59 4.12 3.95
N LYS A 45 9.65 4.06 4.77
CA LYS A 45 10.40 5.25 5.17
C LYS A 45 10.97 6.02 3.99
N VAL A 46 11.52 5.31 2.99
CA VAL A 46 12.02 5.95 1.76
C VAL A 46 10.86 6.62 1.02
N ALA A 47 9.75 5.92 0.83
CA ALA A 47 8.61 6.48 0.13
C ALA A 47 8.00 7.70 0.84
N ASN A 48 7.81 7.63 2.16
CA ASN A 48 7.26 8.72 2.97
C ASN A 48 8.20 9.95 3.03
N ARG A 49 9.47 9.84 2.63
CA ARG A 49 10.36 11.00 2.45
C ARG A 49 10.17 11.69 1.10
N VAL A 50 9.65 10.99 0.10
CA VAL A 50 9.40 11.52 -1.24
C VAL A 50 8.08 12.28 -1.25
N ASN A 51 7.00 11.63 -0.81
CA ASN A 51 5.67 12.22 -0.68
C ASN A 51 4.78 11.40 0.28
N ASP A 52 3.54 11.85 0.47
CA ASP A 52 2.57 11.23 1.38
C ASP A 52 1.67 10.18 0.69
N LEU A 53 1.96 9.75 -0.55
CA LEU A 53 1.07 8.85 -1.29
C LEU A 53 0.84 7.51 -0.55
N LEU A 54 1.88 6.96 0.06
CA LEU A 54 1.81 5.72 0.83
C LEU A 54 1.41 5.95 2.28
N ALA A 55 0.71 4.96 2.87
CA ALA A 55 0.45 4.93 4.30
C ALA A 55 1.75 5.17 5.09
N ARG A 56 1.70 6.11 6.03
CA ARG A 56 2.83 6.59 6.79
C ARG A 56 3.30 5.53 7.76
N PHE A 57 4.59 5.22 7.68
CA PHE A 57 5.28 4.45 8.70
C PHE A 57 5.27 5.23 10.03
N VAL A 58 4.90 4.55 11.11
CA VAL A 58 4.95 5.12 12.46
C VAL A 58 6.12 4.53 13.24
N ARG A 59 6.11 3.20 13.46
CA ARG A 59 7.14 2.49 14.23
C ARG A 59 7.14 0.99 13.92
N LEU A 60 8.22 0.33 14.33
CA LEU A 60 8.22 -1.11 14.56
C LEU A 60 7.93 -1.35 16.04
N ASP A 61 7.17 -2.40 16.32
CA ASP A 61 6.72 -2.74 17.67
C ASP A 61 6.68 -4.26 17.86
N TYR A 62 6.57 -4.72 19.09
CA TYR A 62 6.47 -6.14 19.44
C TYR A 62 5.35 -6.38 20.43
N ASP A 63 4.50 -7.37 20.16
CA ASP A 63 3.45 -7.79 21.09
C ASP A 63 3.93 -8.99 21.91
N ASP A 64 4.32 -8.74 23.16
CA ASP A 64 4.80 -9.77 24.10
C ASP A 64 3.77 -10.88 24.35
N LYS A 65 2.47 -10.58 24.28
CA LYS A 65 1.42 -11.54 24.61
C LYS A 65 1.25 -12.59 23.51
N HIS A 66 1.37 -12.17 22.27
CA HIS A 66 1.16 -13.03 21.11
C HIS A 66 2.46 -13.38 20.38
N GLU A 67 3.60 -12.84 20.85
CA GLU A 67 4.94 -12.98 20.29
C GLU A 67 5.00 -12.53 18.81
N TRP A 68 4.45 -11.35 18.51
CA TRP A 68 4.35 -10.84 17.14
C TRP A 68 5.25 -9.65 16.87
N ASP A 69 5.96 -9.69 15.74
CA ASP A 69 6.60 -8.52 15.15
C ASP A 69 5.54 -7.68 14.42
N MET A 70 5.47 -6.37 14.72
CA MET A 70 4.44 -5.49 14.19
C MET A 70 5.03 -4.28 13.46
N LEU A 71 4.55 -4.05 12.24
CA LEU A 71 4.77 -2.83 11.48
C LEU A 71 3.57 -1.89 11.71
N ILE A 72 3.80 -0.83 12.47
CA ILE A 72 2.77 0.15 12.81
C ILE A 72 2.74 1.26 11.77
N MET A 73 1.56 1.50 11.20
CA MET A 73 1.32 2.47 10.14
C MET A 73 0.10 3.32 10.48
N GLU A 74 -0.06 4.44 9.77
CA GLU A 74 -1.30 5.21 9.86
C GLU A 74 -2.51 4.37 9.44
N ARG A 75 -3.65 4.63 10.08
CA ARG A 75 -4.92 4.03 9.72
C ARG A 75 -5.62 4.87 8.66
N LEU A 76 -5.94 4.23 7.53
CA LEU A 76 -6.75 4.82 6.47
C LEU A 76 -8.20 4.33 6.55
N TYR A 77 -9.13 5.20 6.15
CA TYR A 77 -10.55 4.92 6.06
C TYR A 77 -11.00 5.05 4.60
N PRO A 78 -11.04 3.93 3.85
CA PRO A 78 -11.36 3.98 2.43
C PRO A 78 -12.81 4.41 2.21
N LEU A 79 -12.99 5.32 1.26
CA LEU A 79 -14.26 5.74 0.69
C LEU A 79 -14.49 4.99 -0.64
N ASP A 80 -15.76 4.79 -1.00
CA ASP A 80 -16.11 4.24 -2.31
C ASP A 80 -15.83 5.26 -3.41
N PHE A 81 -15.20 4.88 -4.51
CA PHE A 81 -14.89 5.78 -5.63
C PHE A 81 -16.14 6.44 -6.22
N ARG A 82 -17.30 5.76 -6.15
CA ARG A 82 -18.60 6.26 -6.61
C ARG A 82 -19.18 7.37 -5.74
N SER A 83 -18.56 7.65 -4.59
CA SER A 83 -18.95 8.76 -3.74
C SER A 83 -18.51 10.13 -4.27
N LEU A 84 -17.71 10.16 -5.36
CA LEU A 84 -17.20 11.39 -5.96
C LEU A 84 -17.73 11.64 -7.36
N GLU A 85 -17.94 12.91 -7.65
CA GLU A 85 -18.22 13.43 -8.98
C GLU A 85 -17.03 13.15 -9.92
N VAL A 86 -17.31 12.95 -11.21
CA VAL A 86 -16.29 12.62 -12.22
C VAL A 86 -15.17 13.65 -12.26
N GLU A 87 -15.50 14.94 -12.25
CA GLU A 87 -14.52 16.04 -12.26
C GLU A 87 -13.56 16.00 -11.06
N LYS A 88 -14.07 15.69 -9.86
CA LYS A 88 -13.20 15.52 -8.69
C LYS A 88 -12.27 14.32 -8.83
N ARG A 89 -12.75 13.24 -9.44
CA ARG A 89 -11.92 12.06 -9.71
C ARG A 89 -10.81 12.35 -10.71
N GLU A 90 -11.07 13.16 -11.74
CA GLU A 90 -10.02 13.60 -12.68
C GLU A 90 -8.92 14.38 -11.93
N LEU A 91 -9.29 15.35 -11.10
CA LEU A 91 -8.33 16.12 -10.30
C LEU A 91 -7.51 15.24 -9.34
N LEU A 92 -8.17 14.30 -8.64
CA LEU A 92 -7.47 13.38 -7.74
C LEU A 92 -6.53 12.44 -8.50
N LEU A 93 -6.91 12.00 -9.70
CA LEU A 93 -6.12 11.13 -10.54
C LEU A 93 -4.85 11.83 -11.05
N ASP A 94 -4.96 13.13 -11.38
CA ASP A 94 -3.81 13.94 -11.79
C ASP A 94 -2.77 14.04 -10.66
N VAL A 95 -3.22 14.42 -9.45
CA VAL A 95 -2.36 14.49 -8.25
C VAL A 95 -1.72 13.13 -7.96
N PHE A 96 -2.53 12.07 -7.95
CA PHE A 96 -2.06 10.70 -7.71
C PHE A 96 -1.00 10.27 -8.74
N THR A 97 -1.20 10.60 -10.01
CA THR A 97 -0.26 10.26 -11.09
C THR A 97 1.09 10.95 -10.90
N ASP A 98 1.08 12.22 -10.52
CA ASP A 98 2.29 12.98 -10.30
C ASP A 98 3.05 12.54 -9.05
N GLU A 99 2.34 12.16 -7.97
CA GLU A 99 2.96 11.58 -6.78
C GLU A 99 3.52 10.19 -7.05
N LEU A 100 2.80 9.36 -7.80
CA LEU A 100 3.25 8.01 -8.12
C LEU A 100 4.52 8.02 -8.97
N ARG A 101 4.62 8.93 -9.94
CA ARG A 101 5.83 9.12 -10.77
C ARG A 101 7.08 9.43 -9.94
N GLN A 102 6.93 10.06 -8.78
CA GLN A 102 8.08 10.34 -7.90
C GLN A 102 8.55 9.07 -7.17
N LEU A 103 7.67 8.09 -6.98
CA LEU A 103 7.94 6.84 -6.27
C LEU A 103 8.38 5.70 -7.19
N HIS A 104 7.95 5.70 -8.46
CA HIS A 104 8.21 4.67 -9.45
C HIS A 104 7.81 3.26 -8.98
N ARG A 105 6.50 3.01 -8.93
CA ARG A 105 5.92 1.92 -8.15
C ARG A 105 4.72 1.26 -8.82
N ASP A 106 4.69 -0.08 -8.74
CA ASP A 106 3.53 -0.89 -9.16
C ASP A 106 2.27 -0.52 -8.37
N ILE A 107 1.15 -0.37 -9.10
CA ILE A 107 -0.18 -0.07 -8.56
C ILE A 107 -0.98 -1.37 -8.40
N GLN A 108 -0.71 -2.34 -9.27
CA GLN A 108 -1.48 -3.57 -9.34
C GLN A 108 -0.99 -4.59 -8.33
N ARG A 109 -1.92 -5.41 -7.85
CA ARG A 109 -1.56 -6.62 -7.12
C ARG A 109 -0.90 -7.63 -8.07
N PRO A 110 0.10 -8.41 -7.60
CA PRO A 110 0.73 -9.43 -8.41
C PRO A 110 -0.31 -10.44 -8.91
N SER A 111 -0.17 -10.85 -10.18
CA SER A 111 -1.02 -11.88 -10.78
C SER A 111 -0.95 -13.17 -9.94
N GLY A 112 -2.11 -13.69 -9.54
CA GLY A 112 -2.21 -14.93 -8.76
C GLY A 112 -2.41 -14.74 -7.25
N GLN A 113 -2.43 -13.50 -6.74
CA GLN A 113 -2.88 -13.23 -5.37
C GLN A 113 -4.42 -13.03 -5.31
N PRO A 114 -5.08 -13.45 -4.22
CA PRO A 114 -6.51 -13.22 -4.03
C PRO A 114 -6.81 -11.75 -3.71
N GLY A 115 -7.85 -11.19 -4.34
CA GLY A 115 -8.32 -9.80 -4.17
C GLY A 115 -8.65 -9.13 -5.50
N GLU A 116 -9.13 -7.88 -5.44
CA GLU A 116 -9.34 -7.06 -6.63
C GLU A 116 -8.01 -6.46 -7.10
N ARG A 117 -7.94 -6.16 -8.40
CA ARG A 117 -6.75 -5.67 -9.09
C ARG A 117 -6.11 -4.45 -8.42
N TYR A 118 -6.93 -3.54 -7.89
CA TYR A 118 -6.54 -2.25 -7.32
C TYR A 118 -6.89 -2.14 -5.82
N ASP A 119 -6.99 -3.25 -5.10
CA ASP A 119 -7.23 -3.25 -3.65
C ASP A 119 -6.19 -2.45 -2.85
N ASN A 120 -5.02 -2.20 -3.44
CA ASN A 120 -3.95 -1.43 -2.81
C ASN A 120 -4.13 0.09 -2.95
N VAL A 121 -5.16 0.56 -3.67
CA VAL A 121 -5.45 1.98 -3.87
C VAL A 121 -6.72 2.34 -3.10
N PHE A 122 -6.57 3.18 -2.09
CA PHE A 122 -7.68 3.69 -1.29
C PHE A 122 -7.98 5.13 -1.67
N LEU A 123 -9.27 5.46 -1.77
CA LEU A 123 -9.72 6.84 -1.75
C LEU A 123 -9.95 7.22 -0.29
N THR A 124 -9.39 8.34 0.15
CA THR A 124 -9.65 8.92 1.46
C THR A 124 -10.19 10.33 1.30
N ASP A 125 -10.52 10.97 2.42
CA ASP A 125 -10.86 12.40 2.48
C ASP A 125 -9.74 13.31 1.94
N GLY A 126 -8.48 12.89 2.11
CA GLY A 126 -7.28 13.55 1.60
C GLY A 126 -6.87 13.18 0.16
N GLY A 127 -7.62 12.32 -0.55
CA GLY A 127 -7.31 11.89 -1.91
C GLY A 127 -6.95 10.42 -2.04
N LEU A 128 -6.31 10.04 -3.15
CA LEU A 128 -5.89 8.65 -3.37
C LEU A 128 -4.63 8.33 -2.57
N ARG A 129 -4.62 7.16 -1.93
CA ARG A 129 -3.52 6.65 -1.10
C ARG A 129 -3.18 5.23 -1.49
N LEU A 130 -1.92 4.85 -1.36
CA LEU A 130 -1.46 3.48 -1.56
C LEU A 130 -1.22 2.75 -0.23
N ILE A 131 -1.56 1.47 -0.21
CA ILE A 131 -1.20 0.55 0.86
C ILE A 131 -0.33 -0.59 0.33
N ASP A 132 0.42 -1.21 1.25
CA ASP A 132 1.31 -2.35 1.03
C ASP A 132 2.58 -2.03 0.20
N VAL A 133 3.75 -2.44 0.74
CA VAL A 133 5.04 -2.29 0.04
C VAL A 133 5.86 -3.53 -0.20
N GLY A 134 5.24 -4.70 -0.01
CA GLY A 134 5.91 -5.98 -0.15
C GLY A 134 6.66 -6.15 -1.47
N ILE A 135 6.05 -5.81 -2.60
CA ILE A 135 6.57 -6.13 -3.94
C ILE A 135 7.46 -5.07 -4.57
N SER A 136 7.48 -3.85 -4.04
CA SER A 136 8.22 -2.75 -4.66
C SER A 136 9.71 -2.95 -4.50
N ALA A 137 10.48 -2.58 -5.53
CA ALA A 137 11.93 -2.69 -5.54
C ALA A 137 12.57 -1.30 -5.52
N LEU A 138 13.57 -1.09 -4.67
CA LEU A 138 14.34 0.15 -4.70
C LEU A 138 15.32 0.12 -5.87
N ARG A 139 15.49 1.23 -6.58
CA ARG A 139 16.48 1.36 -7.66
C ARG A 139 17.87 0.89 -7.24
N ALA A 140 18.27 1.21 -6.00
CA ALA A 140 19.55 0.79 -5.43
C ALA A 140 19.70 -0.75 -5.27
N GLN A 141 18.60 -1.49 -5.21
CA GLN A 141 18.59 -2.95 -5.04
C GLN A 141 18.64 -3.70 -6.38
N VAL A 142 18.02 -3.16 -7.44
CA VAL A 142 17.85 -3.85 -8.73
C VAL A 142 18.72 -3.30 -9.86
N GLY A 143 19.29 -2.11 -9.68
CA GLY A 143 20.11 -1.44 -10.69
C GLY A 143 19.29 -0.84 -11.84
N ASP A 144 19.94 0.02 -12.62
CA ASP A 144 19.26 0.88 -13.60
C ASP A 144 18.49 0.11 -14.67
N LYS A 145 19.07 -0.96 -15.21
CA LYS A 145 18.47 -1.69 -16.34
C LYS A 145 17.16 -2.38 -15.97
N LEU A 146 17.07 -2.95 -14.76
CA LEU A 146 15.84 -3.57 -14.27
C LEU A 146 14.85 -2.50 -13.84
N PHE A 147 15.34 -1.44 -13.19
CA PHE A 147 14.49 -0.33 -12.78
C PHE A 147 13.78 0.34 -13.96
N SER A 148 14.46 0.62 -15.07
CA SER A 148 13.83 1.17 -16.28
C SER A 148 12.68 0.30 -16.80
N LYS A 149 12.82 -1.03 -16.74
CA LYS A 149 11.74 -1.94 -17.16
C LYS A 149 10.53 -1.89 -16.23
N TYR A 150 10.74 -1.72 -14.93
CA TYR A 150 9.65 -1.55 -13.98
C TYR A 150 8.90 -0.25 -14.22
N VAL A 151 9.61 0.84 -14.51
CA VAL A 151 8.99 2.12 -14.89
C VAL A 151 8.13 1.97 -16.15
N GLU A 152 8.59 1.25 -17.18
CA GLU A 152 7.77 0.99 -18.38
C GLU A 152 6.48 0.23 -18.08
N ILE A 153 6.54 -0.75 -17.16
CA ILE A 153 5.36 -1.51 -16.73
C ILE A 153 4.40 -0.61 -15.96
N GLU A 154 4.91 0.16 -15.01
CA GLU A 154 4.15 1.11 -14.19
C GLU A 154 3.39 2.12 -15.04
N GLU A 155 4.02 2.69 -16.07
CA GLU A 155 3.38 3.64 -17.00
C GLU A 155 2.12 3.04 -17.65
N ARG A 156 2.19 1.76 -18.04
CA ARG A 156 1.04 1.03 -18.58
C ARG A 156 0.00 0.76 -17.50
N GLU A 157 0.42 0.29 -16.33
CA GLU A 157 -0.50 0.00 -15.22
C GLU A 157 -1.27 1.25 -14.78
N ARG A 158 -0.62 2.42 -14.82
CA ARG A 158 -1.22 3.70 -14.50
C ARG A 158 -2.28 4.10 -15.51
N ALA A 159 -2.00 3.97 -16.80
CA ALA A 159 -3.00 4.25 -17.85
C ALA A 159 -4.24 3.35 -17.70
N GLU A 160 -4.05 2.09 -17.32
CA GLU A 160 -5.15 1.17 -17.04
C GLU A 160 -5.92 1.57 -15.78
N PHE A 161 -5.23 1.98 -14.71
CA PHE A 161 -5.86 2.46 -13.49
C PHE A 161 -6.68 3.73 -13.73
N SER A 162 -6.18 4.68 -14.52
CA SER A 162 -6.89 5.90 -14.91
C SER A 162 -8.27 5.58 -15.51
N ASN A 163 -8.31 4.68 -16.49
CA ASN A 163 -9.56 4.25 -17.12
C ASN A 163 -10.49 3.56 -16.12
N TYR A 164 -9.94 2.71 -15.25
CA TYR A 164 -10.71 2.03 -14.21
C TYR A 164 -11.32 3.01 -13.20
N PHE A 165 -10.56 3.98 -12.72
CA PHE A 165 -10.98 4.90 -11.67
C PHE A 165 -12.06 5.89 -12.17
N LEU A 166 -11.88 6.43 -13.38
CA LEU A 166 -12.83 7.37 -13.98
C LEU A 166 -14.13 6.70 -14.44
N SER A 167 -14.11 5.40 -14.73
CA SER A 167 -15.30 4.64 -15.13
C SER A 167 -16.15 4.13 -13.97
N ARG A 168 -15.72 4.34 -12.71
CA ARG A 168 -16.50 3.92 -11.54
C ARG A 168 -17.79 4.72 -11.35
#